data_AF-A0A8C9RJ22-F1
#
_entry.id   AF-A0A8C9RJ22-F1
#
_cell.length_a   1.000
_cell.length_b   1.000
_cell.length_c   1.000
_cell.angle_alpha   90.00
_cell.angle_beta   90.00
_cell.angle_gamma   90.00
#
_symmetry.space_group_name_H-M   'P 1'
#
loop_
_entity.id
_entity.type
_entity.pdbx_description
1 polymer ?
#
loop_
_entity_poly.entity_id
_entity_poly.type
_entity_poly.pdbx_seq_one_letter_code
_entity_poly.pdbx_strand_id
1 'polypeptide(L)'
;MLKKAPKNFLKSVMKKKAHIRIGTNADLMVQLSVLLFLRCLAEETRAKAFEEKMATIKARHIKAVSKVELYRCSATFHKCKTAAPLWELTALDPVNNTV
;
A
#
# COMPACT_ATOMS: atom_id res chain seq x y z
N MET A 1 -11.44 2.67 -18.00
CA MET A 1 -11.96 3.94 -17.40
C MET A 1 -11.01 4.39 -16.30
N LEU A 2 -10.30 5.51 -16.48
CA LEU A 2 -9.49 6.07 -15.40
C LEU A 2 -10.43 6.71 -14.37
N LYS A 3 -10.64 6.06 -13.22
CA LYS A 3 -11.47 6.60 -12.15
C LYS A 3 -10.71 7.74 -11.47
N LYS A 4 -11.28 8.95 -11.46
CA LYS A 4 -10.68 10.08 -10.74
C LYS A 4 -10.64 9.81 -9.24
N ALA A 5 -9.61 10.35 -8.61
CA ALA A 5 -9.44 10.41 -7.17
C ALA A 5 -10.68 10.98 -6.45
N PRO A 6 -11.22 10.34 -5.39
CA PRO A 6 -12.24 10.95 -4.55
C PRO A 6 -11.61 11.96 -3.58
N LYS A 7 -11.07 13.07 -4.11
CA LYS A 7 -10.26 14.07 -3.37
C LYS A 7 -10.95 14.64 -2.13
N ASN A 8 -12.25 14.95 -2.23
CA ASN A 8 -13.02 15.54 -1.12
C ASN A 8 -13.19 14.57 0.05
N PHE A 9 -13.42 13.29 -0.25
CA PHE A 9 -13.51 12.24 0.76
C PHE A 9 -12.17 12.07 1.48
N LEU A 10 -11.06 11.99 0.73
CA LEU A 10 -9.72 11.87 1.29
C LEU A 10 -9.35 13.06 2.19
N LYS A 11 -9.64 14.28 1.75
CA LYS A 11 -9.43 15.49 2.58
C LYS A 11 -10.26 15.44 3.87
N SER A 12 -11.51 14.97 3.82
CA SER A 12 -12.35 14.82 5.01
C SER A 12 -11.75 13.81 6.00
N VAL A 13 -11.32 12.63 5.51
CA VAL A 13 -10.70 11.59 6.34
C VAL A 13 -9.41 12.08 6.99
N MET A 14 -8.55 12.79 6.25
CA MET A 14 -7.29 13.32 6.75
C MET A 14 -7.48 14.45 7.76
N LYS A 15 -8.46 15.35 7.55
CA LYS A 15 -8.75 16.47 8.48
C LYS A 15 -9.33 16.00 9.81
N LYS A 16 -10.09 14.90 9.84
CA LYS A 16 -10.71 14.37 11.06
C LYS A 16 -9.70 14.04 12.17
N LYS A 17 -8.44 13.76 11.84
CA LYS A 17 -7.45 13.25 12.79
C LYS A 17 -6.37 14.25 13.20
N ALA A 18 -6.28 15.42 12.57
CA ALA A 18 -5.15 16.29 12.81
C ALA A 18 -5.47 17.76 12.57
N HIS A 19 -5.03 18.62 13.49
CA HIS A 19 -5.01 20.08 13.33
C HIS A 19 -3.88 20.53 12.40
N ILE A 20 -3.59 19.75 11.35
CA ILE A 20 -2.49 19.97 10.42
C ILE A 20 -3.02 20.41 9.06
N ARG A 21 -2.31 21.35 8.43
CA ARG A 21 -2.59 21.73 7.04
C ARG A 21 -2.12 20.63 6.11
N ILE A 22 -3.03 20.11 5.30
CA ILE A 22 -2.71 19.14 4.24
C ILE A 22 -2.10 19.92 3.07
N GLY A 23 -0.85 19.59 2.71
CA GLY A 23 -0.17 20.19 1.57
C GLY A 23 -0.87 19.92 0.24
N THR A 24 -0.57 20.73 -0.77
CA THR A 24 -1.12 20.56 -2.12
C THR A 24 -0.81 19.17 -2.66
N ASN A 25 -1.81 18.49 -3.23
CA ASN A 25 -1.71 17.13 -3.80
C ASN A 25 -1.33 16.01 -2.81
N ALA A 26 -1.19 16.28 -1.50
CA ALA A 26 -0.96 15.23 -0.52
C ALA A 26 -2.14 14.23 -0.46
N ASP A 27 -3.35 14.66 -0.83
CA ASP A 27 -4.50 13.78 -0.99
C ASP A 27 -4.30 12.71 -2.08
N LEU A 28 -3.55 13.02 -3.15
CA LEU A 28 -3.23 12.05 -4.20
C LEU A 28 -2.22 11.00 -3.72
N MET A 29 -1.25 11.40 -2.88
CA MET A 29 -0.32 10.47 -2.25
C MET A 29 -1.03 9.52 -1.29
N VAL A 30 -1.96 10.03 -0.48
CA VAL A 30 -2.79 9.17 0.37
C VAL A 30 -3.63 8.21 -0.47
N GLN A 31 -4.18 8.66 -1.60
CA GLN A 31 -4.89 7.76 -2.50
C GLN A 31 -4.00 6.65 -3.03
N LEU A 32 -2.78 6.98 -3.48
CA LEU A 32 -1.83 5.99 -3.96
C LEU A 32 -1.50 4.98 -2.86
N SER A 33 -1.26 5.43 -1.63
CA SER A 33 -1.03 4.54 -0.48
C SER A 33 -2.21 3.60 -0.23
N VAL A 34 -3.45 4.09 -0.33
CA VAL A 34 -4.64 3.26 -0.20
C VAL A 34 -4.72 2.22 -1.33
N LEU A 35 -4.42 2.60 -2.57
CA LEU A 35 -4.41 1.68 -3.70
C LEU A 35 -3.35 0.59 -3.57
N LEU A 36 -2.14 0.95 -3.15
CA LEU A 36 -1.05 0.00 -2.90
C LEU A 36 -1.41 -0.95 -1.75
N PHE A 37 -1.97 -0.43 -0.66
CA PHE A 37 -2.46 -1.25 0.44
C PHE A 37 -3.52 -2.25 -0.02
N LEU A 38 -4.53 -1.80 -0.78
CA LEU A 38 -5.58 -2.67 -1.29
C LEU A 38 -5.05 -3.72 -2.27
N ARG A 39 -4.06 -3.38 -3.09
CA ARG A 39 -3.39 -4.33 -3.99
C ARG A 39 -2.71 -5.44 -3.19
N CYS A 40 -1.84 -5.08 -2.25
CA CYS A 40 -1.15 -6.02 -1.37
C CYS A 40 -2.16 -6.91 -0.61
N LEU A 41 -3.17 -6.29 0.01
CA LEU A 41 -4.22 -7.02 0.73
C LEU A 41 -4.94 -8.03 -0.19
N ALA A 42 -5.21 -7.66 -1.45
CA ALA A 42 -5.87 -8.54 -2.40
C ALA A 42 -4.98 -9.69 -2.89
N GLU A 43 -3.68 -9.48 -3.02
CA GLU A 43 -2.69 -10.52 -3.35
C GLU A 43 -2.59 -11.54 -2.21
N GLU A 44 -2.39 -11.06 -0.98
CA GLU A 44 -2.27 -11.90 0.22
C GLU A 44 -3.58 -12.63 0.56
N THR A 45 -4.73 -11.97 0.39
CA THR A 45 -6.04 -12.61 0.59
C THR A 45 -6.29 -13.73 -0.43
N ARG A 46 -5.83 -13.55 -1.68
CA ARG A 46 -5.90 -14.60 -2.71
C ARG A 46 -5.01 -15.78 -2.35
N ALA A 47 -3.77 -15.53 -1.92
CA ALA A 47 -2.87 -16.58 -1.45
C ALA A 47 -3.49 -17.38 -0.30
N LYS A 48 -4.07 -16.69 0.70
CA LYS A 48 -4.75 -17.34 1.82
C LYS A 48 -5.94 -18.20 1.40
N ALA A 49 -6.76 -17.71 0.47
CA ALA A 49 -7.88 -18.48 -0.07
C ALA A 49 -7.39 -19.74 -0.82
N PHE A 50 -6.28 -19.62 -1.54
CA PHE A 50 -5.68 -20.74 -2.26
C PHE A 50 -5.08 -21.80 -1.31
N GLU A 51 -4.40 -21.37 -0.25
CA GLU A 51 -3.92 -22.27 0.83
C GLU A 51 -5.07 -23.06 1.47
N GLU A 52 -6.22 -22.40 1.70
CA GLU A 52 -7.44 -23.03 2.23
C GLU A 52 -8.21 -23.84 1.17
N LYS A 53 -7.67 -24.01 -0.05
CA LYS A 53 -8.27 -24.73 -1.19
C LYS A 53 -9.65 -24.21 -1.58
N MET A 54 -9.80 -22.88 -1.56
CA MET A 54 -11.06 -22.23 -1.87
C MET A 54 -11.04 -21.44 -3.16
N ALA A 55 -12.08 -21.65 -3.96
CA ALA A 55 -12.29 -20.92 -5.21
C ALA A 55 -12.81 -19.48 -5.02
N THR A 56 -13.27 -19.11 -3.81
CA THR A 56 -13.88 -17.80 -3.56
C THR A 56 -13.26 -17.13 -2.34
N ILE A 57 -12.94 -15.85 -2.46
CA ILE A 57 -12.49 -15.04 -1.33
C ILE A 57 -13.68 -14.79 -0.40
N LYS A 58 -13.57 -15.22 0.86
CA LYS A 58 -14.56 -14.98 1.91
C LYS A 58 -14.01 -14.02 2.97
N ALA A 59 -14.91 -13.43 3.75
CA ALA A 59 -14.56 -12.48 4.81
C ALA A 59 -13.51 -13.01 5.82
N ARG A 60 -13.49 -14.33 6.06
CA ARG A 60 -12.48 -14.96 6.94
C ARG A 60 -11.04 -14.80 6.43
N HIS A 61 -10.81 -14.91 5.12
CA HIS A 61 -9.46 -14.77 4.54
C HIS A 61 -8.99 -13.33 4.69
N ILE A 62 -9.89 -12.38 4.39
CA ILE A 62 -9.62 -10.95 4.55
C ILE A 62 -9.27 -10.67 6.01
N LYS A 63 -10.07 -11.16 6.96
CA LYS A 63 -9.84 -10.94 8.41
C LYS A 63 -8.50 -11.52 8.87
N ALA A 64 -8.12 -12.71 8.38
CA ALA A 64 -6.84 -13.34 8.71
C ALA A 64 -5.64 -12.51 8.23
N VAL A 65 -5.72 -11.96 7.03
CA VAL A 65 -4.63 -11.20 6.40
C VAL A 65 -4.60 -9.73 6.84
N SER A 66 -5.76 -9.12 7.11
CA SER A 66 -5.91 -7.68 7.37
C SER A 66 -5.01 -7.19 8.50
N LYS A 67 -4.91 -7.97 9.58
CA LYS A 67 -4.10 -7.59 10.73
C LYS A 67 -2.62 -7.49 10.35
N VAL A 68 -2.09 -8.51 9.67
CA VAL A 68 -0.69 -8.58 9.25
C VAL A 68 -0.35 -7.45 8.28
N GLU A 69 -1.21 -7.23 7.29
CA GLU A 69 -0.96 -6.20 6.26
C GLU A 69 -1.03 -4.78 6.80
N LEU A 70 -1.89 -4.51 7.77
CA LEU A 70 -1.92 -3.21 8.45
C LEU A 70 -0.60 -2.94 9.20
N TYR A 71 -0.05 -3.94 9.89
CA TYR A 71 1.26 -3.80 10.55
C TYR A 71 2.38 -3.62 9.53
N ARG A 72 2.37 -4.40 8.45
CA ARG A 72 3.39 -4.29 7.38
C ARG A 72 3.41 -2.90 6.77
N CYS A 73 2.24 -2.36 6.44
CA CYS A 73 2.08 -1.00 5.91
C CYS A 73 2.65 0.06 6.86
N SER A 74 2.39 -0.06 8.16
CA SER A 74 2.92 0.88 9.16
C SER A 74 4.45 0.83 9.29
N ALA A 75 5.04 -0.37 9.21
CA ALA A 75 6.48 -0.57 9.29
C ALA A 75 7.21 -0.09 8.01
N THR A 76 6.63 -0.34 6.83
CA THR A 76 7.19 0.14 5.55
C THR A 76 7.12 1.66 5.44
N PHE A 77 6.09 2.31 5.99
CA PHE A 77 6.03 3.78 6.02
C PHE A 77 7.16 4.38 6.88
N HIS A 78 7.52 3.73 7.99
CA HIS A 78 8.66 4.16 8.80
C HIS A 78 9.98 4.00 8.04
N LYS A 79 10.17 2.88 7.34
CA LYS A 79 11.36 2.65 6.50
C LYS A 79 11.43 3.60 5.30
N CYS A 80 10.31 3.94 4.66
CA CYS A 80 10.28 4.92 3.57
C CYS A 80 10.52 6.36 4.05
N LYS A 81 10.23 6.68 5.32
CA LYS A 81 10.56 7.99 5.92
C LYS A 81 12.07 8.15 6.17
N THR A 82 12.78 7.05 6.35
CA THR A 82 14.24 6.99 6.56
C THR A 82 15.01 6.54 5.32
N ALA A 83 14.33 6.10 4.26
CA ALA A 83 14.96 5.69 3.03
C ALA A 83 15.41 6.93 2.26
N ALA A 84 16.70 6.97 1.96
CA ALA A 84 17.33 7.97 1.11
C ALA A 84 16.60 8.03 -0.26
N PRO A 85 16.56 9.22 -0.90
CA PRO A 85 15.78 9.44 -2.10
C PRO A 85 16.17 8.49 -3.24
N LEU A 86 15.16 8.06 -3.99
CA LEU A 86 15.21 7.03 -5.05
C LEU A 86 16.26 7.26 -6.17
N TRP A 87 16.89 8.44 -6.24
CA TRP A 87 17.97 8.71 -7.19
C TRP A 87 19.34 8.11 -6.78
N GLU A 88 19.49 7.62 -5.56
CA GLU A 88 20.70 6.92 -5.09
C GLU A 88 20.71 5.40 -5.37
N LEU A 89 19.59 4.83 -5.85
CA LEU A 89 19.46 3.39 -6.10
C LEU A 89 19.83 2.94 -7.53
N THR A 90 20.38 3.83 -8.36
CA THR A 90 20.86 3.49 -9.72
C THR A 90 22.29 2.93 -9.76
N ALA A 91 22.89 2.55 -8.63
CA ALA A 91 24.26 2.03 -8.57
C ALA A 91 24.34 0.53 -8.18
N LEU A 92 23.40 -0.28 -8.64
CA LEU A 92 23.55 -1.74 -8.64
C LEU A 92 23.31 -2.25 -10.05
N ASP A 93 24.38 -2.28 -10.83
CA ASP A 93 24.45 -3.03 -12.07
C ASP A 93 24.14 -4.52 -11.83
N PRO A 94 23.49 -5.19 -12.79
CA PRO A 94 23.10 -6.58 -12.67
C PRO A 94 24.31 -7.52 -12.65
N VAL A 95 24.27 -8.48 -11.73
CA VAL A 95 25.06 -9.72 -11.75
C VAL A 95 25.03 -10.30 -13.17
N ASN A 96 26.18 -10.26 -13.83
CA ASN A 96 26.40 -10.84 -15.14
C ASN A 96 26.68 -12.34 -14.95
N ASN A 97 25.66 -13.18 -15.14
CA ASN A 97 25.80 -14.63 -15.27
C ASN A 97 25.48 -15.03 -16.72
N THR A 98 26.53 -15.30 -17.50
CA THR A 98 26.63 -16.08 -18.75
C THR A 98 28.12 -16.01 -19.12
N VAL A 99 28.93 -17.06 -19.19
CA VAL A 99 28.80 -18.43 -19.72
C VAL A 99 29.68 -19.38 -18.89
#